data_AF-A0A447G947-F1
#
_entry.id   AF-A0A447G947-F1
#
_cell.length_a   1.000
_cell.length_b   1.000
_cell.length_c   1.000
_cell.angle_alpha   90.00
_cell.angle_beta   90.00
_cell.angle_gamma   90.00
#
_symmetry.space_group_name_H-M   'P 1'
#
loop_
_entity.id
_entity.type
_entity.pdbx_description
1 polymer ?
#
loop_
_entity_poly.entity_id
_entity_poly.type
_entity_poly.pdbx_seq_one_letter_code
_entity_poly.pdbx_strand_id
1 'polypeptide(L)'
;MTHESGAPGPTPGRDDPQRPQAGPTEWGAQVNGVGPWEGDPPDDPRYDPDLLRDGDARNVVDAYRYWTRSAIVADIDTRRHALHVAIENFGHDANIGSVVRTANAFAVDTVHIVGRRRWNRRGAMVTDRYQRLRHHDSTAELMEFAVGAGLTVVAVDNVPGAARLEQTALPKNCLLVFGQEGPGITDDTRTTAAITVSIAQFGSTRSINAGVAAGIAMHAWISQHGDLSRAW
;
A
#
# COMPACT_ATOMS: atom_id res chain seq x y z
N MET A 1 54.69 -21.84 20.46
CA MET A 1 54.23 -22.55 19.25
C MET A 1 53.09 -23.45 19.70
N THR A 2 51.85 -23.32 19.25
CA THR A 2 51.33 -22.81 17.97
C THR A 2 49.99 -22.10 18.18
N HIS A 3 49.83 -20.99 17.45
CA HIS A 3 48.56 -20.31 17.16
C HIS A 3 47.90 -20.97 15.95
N GLU A 4 46.57 -21.12 15.96
CA GLU A 4 45.62 -21.02 14.84
C GLU A 4 44.25 -20.67 15.48
N SER A 5 43.48 -19.60 15.23
CA SER A 5 43.10 -18.71 14.10
C SER A 5 41.78 -19.08 13.39
N GLY A 6 40.81 -18.15 13.45
CA GLY A 6 39.64 -17.98 12.56
C GLY A 6 38.46 -18.95 12.76
N ALA A 7 37.18 -18.58 12.58
CA ALA A 7 36.59 -17.43 11.92
C ALA A 7 35.08 -17.29 12.36
N PRO A 8 34.38 -16.20 11.97
CA PRO A 8 33.21 -15.62 12.64
C PRO A 8 31.88 -16.31 12.29
N GLY A 9 30.91 -16.24 13.21
CA GLY A 9 29.53 -16.66 12.95
C GLY A 9 28.88 -15.82 11.83
N PRO A 10 27.96 -16.41 11.04
CA PRO A 10 27.45 -15.75 9.84
C PRO A 10 26.55 -14.57 10.20
N THR A 11 26.92 -13.40 9.67
CA THR A 11 26.09 -12.21 9.51
C THR A 11 24.87 -12.56 8.63
N PRO A 12 23.66 -12.06 8.90
CA PRO A 12 22.48 -12.41 8.11
C PRO A 12 22.57 -11.77 6.72
N GLY A 13 22.96 -12.57 5.73
CA GLY A 13 23.09 -12.17 4.33
C GLY A 13 21.76 -12.28 3.59
N ARG A 14 21.44 -11.26 2.79
CA ARG A 14 20.36 -11.22 1.80
C ARG A 14 20.57 -12.13 0.58
N ASP A 15 21.61 -12.97 0.63
CA ASP A 15 22.12 -13.71 -0.53
C ASP A 15 21.95 -15.22 -0.30
N ASP A 16 20.69 -15.68 -0.29
CA ASP A 16 20.40 -17.10 -0.50
C ASP A 16 20.33 -17.35 -2.02
N PRO A 17 21.34 -17.99 -2.64
CA PRO A 17 21.43 -18.16 -4.09
C PRO A 17 20.36 -19.10 -4.67
N GLN A 18 19.54 -19.74 -3.83
CA GLN A 18 18.40 -20.57 -4.26
C GLN A 18 17.07 -19.82 -4.32
N ARG A 19 16.99 -18.57 -3.86
CA ARG A 19 15.77 -17.77 -4.02
C ARG A 19 15.70 -17.15 -5.43
N PRO A 20 14.60 -17.35 -6.18
CA PRO A 20 14.37 -16.59 -7.40
C PRO A 20 14.47 -15.09 -7.11
N GLN A 21 15.18 -14.35 -7.97
CA GLN A 21 15.20 -12.88 -7.87
C GLN A 21 13.76 -12.36 -7.91
N ALA A 22 13.42 -11.50 -6.95
CA ALA A 22 12.14 -10.79 -6.94
C ALA A 22 12.03 -9.96 -8.23
N GLY A 23 11.23 -10.43 -9.16
CA GLY A 23 11.03 -9.79 -10.46
C GLY A 23 9.55 -9.81 -10.85
N PRO A 24 9.08 -8.84 -11.67
CA PRO A 24 7.66 -8.60 -11.90
C PRO A 24 6.92 -9.67 -12.70
N THR A 25 7.47 -10.88 -12.88
CA THR A 25 7.11 -11.82 -13.96
C THR A 25 6.46 -13.13 -13.52
N GLU A 26 5.95 -13.26 -12.30
CA GLU A 26 5.14 -14.42 -11.89
C GLU A 26 3.63 -14.29 -12.23
N TRP A 27 3.22 -13.27 -13.00
CA TRP A 27 1.81 -13.10 -13.43
C TRP A 27 1.39 -14.04 -14.58
N GLY A 28 2.22 -15.02 -14.95
CA GLY A 28 1.97 -15.99 -16.01
C GLY A 28 1.50 -17.35 -15.47
N ALA A 29 0.30 -17.74 -15.87
CA ALA A 29 -0.47 -18.93 -15.48
C ALA A 29 -1.15 -18.84 -14.10
N GLN A 30 -2.42 -19.27 -14.03
CA GLN A 30 -3.21 -19.34 -12.81
C GLN A 30 -2.53 -20.27 -11.79
N VAL A 31 -1.74 -19.74 -10.87
CA VAL A 31 -1.24 -20.49 -9.72
C VAL A 31 -1.98 -19.98 -8.48
N ASN A 32 -3.14 -20.58 -8.20
CA ASN A 32 -3.80 -20.39 -6.92
C ASN A 32 -2.98 -21.11 -5.84
N GLY A 33 -1.92 -20.45 -5.37
CA GLY A 33 -1.10 -20.91 -4.27
C GLY A 33 -0.04 -21.95 -4.59
N VAL A 34 0.70 -22.30 -3.55
CA VAL A 34 1.71 -23.35 -3.54
C VAL A 34 1.22 -24.53 -2.70
N GLY A 35 1.63 -25.75 -3.06
CA GLY A 35 1.32 -26.95 -2.27
C GLY A 35 2.06 -26.99 -0.93
N PRO A 36 1.96 -28.09 -0.18
CA PRO A 36 2.77 -28.32 1.02
C PRO A 36 4.27 -28.14 0.75
N TRP A 37 5.00 -27.75 1.79
CA TRP A 37 6.45 -27.66 1.76
C TRP A 37 7.07 -29.04 1.52
N GLU A 38 8.01 -29.11 0.58
CA GLU A 38 8.75 -30.34 0.29
C GLU A 38 10.11 -30.33 0.98
N GLY A 39 10.43 -31.44 1.67
CA GLY A 39 11.68 -31.60 2.41
C GLY A 39 11.58 -31.16 3.87
N ASP A 40 12.73 -30.91 4.50
CA ASP A 40 12.80 -30.50 5.90
C ASP A 40 12.26 -29.07 6.06
N PRO A 41 11.32 -28.83 6.99
CA PRO A 41 10.76 -27.49 7.18
C PRO A 41 11.83 -26.53 7.74
N PRO A 42 11.80 -25.25 7.35
CA PRO A 42 12.73 -24.25 7.89
C PRO A 42 12.57 -24.05 9.40
N ASP A 43 13.68 -23.96 10.13
CA ASP A 43 13.70 -23.52 11.53
C ASP A 43 13.71 -21.98 11.59
N ASP A 44 12.62 -21.36 11.17
CA ASP A 44 12.43 -19.90 11.17
C ASP A 44 11.01 -19.55 11.67
N PRO A 45 10.88 -18.77 12.75
CA PRO A 45 9.59 -18.45 13.38
C PRO A 45 8.67 -17.60 12.50
N ARG A 46 9.15 -17.07 11.38
CA ARG A 46 8.31 -16.39 10.39
C ARG A 46 7.40 -17.35 9.66
N TYR A 47 7.77 -18.61 9.51
CA TYR A 47 7.00 -19.60 8.78
C TYR A 47 5.85 -20.15 9.64
N ASP A 48 4.70 -20.31 9.02
CA ASP A 48 3.48 -20.83 9.62
C ASP A 48 3.44 -22.36 9.44
N PRO A 49 3.44 -23.16 10.52
CA PRO A 49 3.46 -24.62 10.43
C PRO A 49 2.27 -25.22 9.68
N ASP A 50 1.09 -24.58 9.75
CA ASP A 50 -0.10 -25.07 9.05
C ASP A 50 0.02 -24.81 7.54
N LEU A 51 0.56 -23.65 7.15
CA LEU A 51 0.80 -23.36 5.72
C LEU A 51 1.90 -24.25 5.13
N LEU A 52 2.95 -24.54 5.90
CA LEU A 52 3.99 -25.49 5.48
C LEU A 52 3.39 -26.88 5.27
N ARG A 53 2.50 -27.34 6.14
CA ARG A 53 1.88 -28.67 6.06
C ARG A 53 0.84 -28.78 4.94
N ASP A 54 -0.01 -27.78 4.78
CA ASP A 54 -1.22 -27.87 3.95
C ASP A 54 -1.08 -27.14 2.60
N GLY A 55 -0.04 -26.31 2.45
CA GLY A 55 0.15 -25.40 1.34
C GLY A 55 -0.41 -24.00 1.58
N ASP A 56 -0.01 -23.05 0.74
CA ASP A 56 -0.35 -21.64 0.86
C ASP A 56 -1.11 -21.12 -0.37
N ALA A 57 -2.44 -21.10 -0.26
CA ALA A 57 -3.37 -20.58 -1.27
C ALA A 57 -3.60 -19.06 -1.23
N ARG A 58 -2.91 -18.31 -0.36
CA ARG A 58 -3.17 -16.88 -0.19
C ARG A 58 -2.71 -16.09 -1.41
N ASN A 59 -3.29 -14.91 -1.63
CA ASN A 59 -2.83 -13.99 -2.68
C ASN A 59 -1.69 -13.10 -2.16
N VAL A 60 -0.50 -13.68 -2.03
CA VAL A 60 0.75 -13.00 -1.64
C VAL A 60 1.82 -13.30 -2.68
N VAL A 61 2.81 -12.40 -2.82
CA VAL A 61 3.98 -12.65 -3.67
C VAL A 61 4.79 -13.83 -3.14
N ASP A 62 5.55 -14.50 -4.01
CA ASP A 62 6.17 -15.77 -3.65
C ASP A 62 7.20 -15.67 -2.53
N ALA A 63 7.85 -14.50 -2.38
CA ALA A 63 8.74 -14.19 -1.26
C ALA A 63 8.08 -14.29 0.14
N TYR A 64 6.75 -14.26 0.22
CA TYR A 64 5.98 -14.35 1.46
C TYR A 64 5.21 -15.66 1.63
N ARG A 65 5.41 -16.63 0.74
CA ARG A 65 4.75 -17.94 0.87
C ARG A 65 5.12 -18.58 2.19
N TYR A 66 4.11 -19.20 2.80
CA TYR A 66 4.18 -19.88 4.09
C TYR A 66 4.46 -18.95 5.28
N TRP A 67 4.74 -17.66 5.10
CA TRP A 67 4.97 -16.78 6.23
C TRP A 67 3.67 -16.51 6.99
N THR A 68 3.78 -16.44 8.31
CA THR A 68 2.72 -15.93 9.17
C THR A 68 2.35 -14.52 8.73
N ARG A 69 1.07 -14.17 8.90
CA ARG A 69 0.58 -12.84 8.57
C ARG A 69 1.35 -11.73 9.29
N SER A 70 1.69 -11.93 10.56
CA SER A 70 2.45 -10.97 11.37
C SER A 70 3.86 -10.77 10.83
N ALA A 71 4.53 -11.83 10.37
CA ALA A 71 5.85 -11.72 9.74
C ALA A 71 5.80 -10.90 8.44
N ILE A 72 4.78 -11.12 7.61
CA ILE A 72 4.58 -10.34 6.38
C ILE A 72 4.36 -8.85 6.70
N VAL A 73 3.48 -8.55 7.67
CA VAL A 73 3.22 -7.16 8.09
C VAL A 73 4.50 -6.51 8.63
N ALA A 74 5.24 -7.21 9.49
CA ALA A 74 6.49 -6.71 10.07
C ALA A 74 7.54 -6.40 8.99
N ASP A 75 7.66 -7.25 7.97
CA ASP A 75 8.59 -7.01 6.86
C ASP A 75 8.17 -5.81 6.00
N ILE A 76 6.89 -5.73 5.60
CA ILE A 76 6.36 -4.56 4.86
C ILE A 76 6.60 -3.27 5.65
N ASP A 77 6.39 -3.29 6.96
CA ASP A 77 6.56 -2.15 7.85
C ASP A 77 8.00 -1.58 7.85
N THR A 78 9.01 -2.37 7.52
CA THR A 78 10.41 -1.89 7.38
C THR A 78 10.65 -1.01 6.15
N ARG A 79 9.68 -0.96 5.24
CA ARG A 79 9.84 -0.41 3.90
C ARG A 79 8.62 0.33 3.38
N ARG A 80 7.66 0.61 4.26
CA ARG A 80 6.54 1.49 3.93
C ARG A 80 7.05 2.87 3.54
N HIS A 81 6.40 3.44 2.56
CA HIS A 81 6.63 4.81 2.15
C HIS A 81 5.86 5.76 3.07
N ALA A 82 6.40 6.95 3.34
CA ALA A 82 5.75 8.02 4.09
C ALA A 82 4.59 8.70 3.33
N LEU A 83 3.90 7.90 2.53
CA LEU A 83 2.71 8.22 1.79
C LEU A 83 1.51 7.66 2.56
N HIS A 84 0.53 8.51 2.82
CA HIS A 84 -0.76 8.14 3.38
C HIS A 84 -1.85 8.42 2.35
N VAL A 85 -2.95 7.68 2.45
CA VAL A 85 -4.12 7.85 1.57
C VAL A 85 -5.39 7.90 2.40
N ALA A 86 -6.27 8.86 2.14
CA ALA A 86 -7.59 8.93 2.74
C ALA A 86 -8.70 8.75 1.70
N ILE A 87 -9.69 7.94 2.05
CA ILE A 87 -10.93 7.75 1.28
C ILE A 87 -12.15 7.95 2.18
N GLU A 88 -13.09 8.75 1.71
CA GLU A 88 -14.36 9.00 2.39
C GLU A 88 -15.35 7.85 2.19
N ASN A 89 -16.07 7.49 3.26
CA ASN A 89 -17.09 6.44 3.28
C ASN A 89 -18.43 6.96 3.82
N PHE A 90 -19.07 7.88 3.08
CA PHE A 90 -20.36 8.46 3.50
C PHE A 90 -21.59 7.86 2.79
N GLY A 91 -21.40 7.12 1.69
CA GLY A 91 -22.52 6.53 0.93
C GLY A 91 -22.16 5.23 0.22
N HIS A 92 -21.29 5.30 -0.80
CA HIS A 92 -20.89 4.16 -1.64
C HIS A 92 -19.45 3.74 -1.33
N ASP A 93 -19.26 2.47 -0.96
CA ASP A 93 -17.99 1.93 -0.46
C ASP A 93 -17.25 1.06 -1.48
N ALA A 94 -17.73 0.99 -2.73
CA ALA A 94 -17.25 0.07 -3.76
C ALA A 94 -15.76 0.24 -4.09
N ASN A 95 -15.24 1.47 -3.95
CA ASN A 95 -13.86 1.81 -4.28
C ASN A 95 -12.88 1.57 -3.11
N ILE A 96 -13.35 1.42 -1.87
CA ILE A 96 -12.46 1.34 -0.69
C ILE A 96 -11.57 0.10 -0.77
N GLY A 97 -12.12 -1.04 -1.19
CA GLY A 97 -11.34 -2.25 -1.36
C GLY A 97 -10.22 -2.14 -2.39
N SER A 98 -10.48 -1.52 -3.55
CA SER A 98 -9.43 -1.34 -4.57
C SER A 98 -8.35 -0.36 -4.10
N VAL A 99 -8.73 0.71 -3.38
CA VAL A 99 -7.75 1.64 -2.77
C VAL A 99 -6.86 0.91 -1.75
N VAL A 100 -7.45 0.11 -0.86
CA VAL A 100 -6.68 -0.68 0.13
C VAL A 100 -5.71 -1.64 -0.55
N ARG A 101 -6.15 -2.33 -1.60
CA ARG A 101 -5.31 -3.25 -2.37
C ARG A 101 -4.14 -2.54 -3.03
N THR A 102 -4.40 -1.43 -3.71
CA THR A 102 -3.37 -0.65 -4.40
C THR A 102 -2.39 -0.02 -3.40
N ALA A 103 -2.88 0.47 -2.27
CA ALA A 103 -2.04 1.00 -1.19
C ALA A 103 -1.10 -0.07 -0.62
N ASN A 104 -1.58 -1.30 -0.45
CA ASN A 104 -0.73 -2.42 -0.03
C ASN A 104 0.34 -2.76 -1.09
N ALA A 105 -0.04 -2.80 -2.37
CA ALA A 105 0.89 -3.09 -3.46
C ALA A 105 2.03 -2.05 -3.56
N PHE A 106 1.72 -0.77 -3.30
CA PHE A 106 2.70 0.31 -3.26
C PHE A 106 3.35 0.51 -1.88
N ALA A 107 3.12 -0.38 -0.90
CA ALA A 107 3.64 -0.22 0.47
C ALA A 107 3.38 1.18 1.07
N VAL A 108 2.20 1.76 0.80
CA VAL A 108 1.72 2.99 1.45
C VAL A 108 1.70 2.79 2.96
N ASP A 109 2.05 3.83 3.74
CA ASP A 109 2.09 3.75 5.19
C ASP A 109 0.74 3.31 5.75
N THR A 110 -0.28 4.15 5.59
CA THR A 110 -1.60 3.93 6.17
C THR A 110 -2.70 4.36 5.19
N VAL A 111 -3.76 3.55 5.12
CA VAL A 111 -5.03 3.94 4.50
C VAL A 111 -5.99 4.42 5.59
N HIS A 112 -6.46 5.65 5.42
CA HIS A 112 -7.41 6.32 6.28
C HIS A 112 -8.82 6.20 5.69
N ILE A 113 -9.76 5.69 6.49
CA ILE A 113 -11.16 5.58 6.10
C ILE A 113 -11.95 6.57 6.96
N VAL A 114 -12.59 7.53 6.31
CA VAL A 114 -13.34 8.59 6.98
C VAL A 114 -14.84 8.30 6.93
N GLY A 115 -15.56 8.48 8.03
CA GLY A 115 -17.01 8.30 8.09
C GLY A 115 -17.43 6.90 8.51
N ARG A 116 -18.17 6.14 7.70
CA ARG A 116 -18.69 4.83 8.13
C ARG A 116 -17.54 3.83 8.36
N ARG A 117 -17.61 3.09 9.47
CA ARG A 117 -16.61 2.05 9.81
C ARG A 117 -16.73 0.80 8.94
N ARG A 118 -17.95 0.45 8.54
CA ARG A 118 -18.21 -0.72 7.69
C ARG A 118 -18.07 -0.33 6.23
N TRP A 119 -17.35 -1.14 5.47
CA TRP A 119 -17.13 -0.97 4.05
C TRP A 119 -16.96 -2.33 3.34
N ASN A 120 -17.15 -2.33 2.03
CA ASN A 120 -17.06 -3.50 1.17
C ASN A 120 -15.62 -3.93 0.90
N ARG A 121 -15.21 -5.03 1.56
CA ARG A 121 -13.85 -5.57 1.48
C ARG A 121 -13.58 -6.44 0.25
N ARG A 122 -14.58 -6.69 -0.60
CA ARG A 122 -14.43 -7.60 -1.75
C ARG A 122 -13.30 -7.17 -2.68
N GLY A 123 -13.20 -5.87 -2.97
CA GLY A 123 -12.15 -5.31 -3.83
C GLY A 123 -10.74 -5.40 -3.24
N ALA A 124 -10.61 -5.56 -1.92
CA ALA A 124 -9.32 -5.68 -1.26
C ALA A 124 -8.66 -7.05 -1.51
N MET A 125 -9.41 -8.07 -1.89
CA MET A 125 -8.87 -9.44 -2.06
C MET A 125 -8.05 -9.89 -0.83
N VAL A 126 -8.57 -9.65 0.37
CA VAL A 126 -7.94 -9.99 1.67
C VAL A 126 -6.67 -9.19 2.00
N THR A 127 -6.23 -8.26 1.14
CA THR A 127 -5.06 -7.40 1.42
C THR A 127 -5.28 -6.43 2.59
N ASP A 128 -6.53 -6.19 2.99
CA ASP A 128 -6.88 -5.46 4.22
C ASP A 128 -6.26 -6.09 5.47
N ARG A 129 -5.88 -7.37 5.40
CA ARG A 129 -5.17 -8.06 6.48
C ARG A 129 -3.70 -7.65 6.60
N TYR A 130 -3.06 -7.19 5.54
CA TYR A 130 -1.64 -6.82 5.52
C TYR A 130 -1.41 -5.30 5.49
N GLN A 131 -2.47 -4.52 5.24
CA GLN A 131 -2.40 -3.07 5.19
C GLN A 131 -2.74 -2.43 6.54
N ARG A 132 -2.02 -1.35 6.89
CA ARG A 132 -2.41 -0.51 8.03
C ARG A 132 -3.65 0.29 7.64
N LEU A 133 -4.71 0.10 8.42
CA LEU A 133 -5.97 0.82 8.27
C LEU A 133 -6.20 1.67 9.51
N ARG A 134 -6.55 2.93 9.31
CA ARG A 134 -6.98 3.83 10.37
C ARG A 134 -8.34 4.40 10.04
N HIS A 135 -9.23 4.41 11.02
CA HIS A 135 -10.57 4.96 10.87
C HIS A 135 -10.65 6.33 11.57
N HIS A 136 -11.42 7.24 10.98
CA HIS A 136 -11.74 8.54 11.53
C HIS A 136 -13.25 8.79 11.38
N ASP A 137 -13.88 9.34 12.40
CA ASP A 137 -15.32 9.62 12.38
C ASP A 137 -15.64 10.83 11.49
N SER A 138 -14.69 11.75 11.32
CA SER A 138 -14.84 12.96 10.51
C SER A 138 -13.58 13.36 9.75
N THR A 139 -13.76 14.24 8.76
CA THR A 139 -12.65 14.89 8.04
C THR A 139 -11.79 15.74 8.96
N ALA A 140 -12.38 16.38 9.97
CA ALA A 140 -11.63 17.18 10.95
C ALA A 140 -10.61 16.32 11.73
N GLU A 141 -11.03 15.13 12.21
CA GLU A 141 -10.11 14.20 12.88
C GLU A 141 -8.99 13.72 11.97
N LEU A 142 -9.27 13.51 10.68
CA LEU A 142 -8.23 13.18 9.69
C LEU A 142 -7.21 14.32 9.57
N MET A 143 -7.65 15.58 9.53
CA MET A 143 -6.75 16.73 9.43
C MET A 143 -5.91 16.92 10.69
N GLU A 144 -6.51 16.74 11.88
CA GLU A 144 -5.76 16.73 13.14
C GLU A 144 -4.69 15.65 13.16
N PHE A 145 -5.00 14.44 12.67
CA PHE A 145 -4.01 13.39 12.50
C PHE A 145 -2.90 13.81 11.54
N ALA A 146 -3.23 14.38 10.38
CA ALA A 146 -2.25 14.78 9.38
C ALA A 146 -1.27 15.81 9.97
N VAL A 147 -1.77 16.81 10.70
CA VAL A 147 -0.94 17.81 11.40
C VAL A 147 -0.05 17.14 12.45
N GLY A 148 -0.62 16.30 13.31
CA GLY A 148 0.13 15.60 14.36
C GLY A 148 1.19 14.63 13.83
N ALA A 149 0.97 14.06 12.64
CA ALA A 149 1.92 13.17 11.97
C ALA A 149 2.90 13.91 11.05
N GLY A 150 2.80 15.24 10.91
CA GLY A 150 3.67 16.03 10.03
C GLY A 150 3.47 15.74 8.53
N LEU A 151 2.24 15.41 8.13
CA LEU A 151 1.89 15.08 6.75
C LEU A 151 1.35 16.30 6.00
N THR A 152 1.90 16.57 4.82
CA THR A 152 1.33 17.57 3.92
C THR A 152 0.08 17.01 3.25
N VAL A 153 -1.07 17.67 3.42
CA VAL A 153 -2.33 17.26 2.80
C VAL A 153 -2.38 17.68 1.33
N VAL A 154 -2.62 16.72 0.45
CA VAL A 154 -2.79 16.89 -0.99
C VAL A 154 -4.19 16.42 -1.39
N ALA A 155 -5.02 17.35 -1.83
CA ALA A 155 -6.35 17.06 -2.33
C ALA A 155 -6.28 16.59 -3.79
N VAL A 156 -6.95 15.48 -4.14
CA VAL A 156 -7.06 14.99 -5.53
C VAL A 156 -8.50 15.16 -6.01
N ASP A 157 -8.74 16.21 -6.79
CA ASP A 157 -10.07 16.58 -7.30
C ASP A 157 -9.98 17.36 -8.62
N ASN A 158 -11.00 17.24 -9.46
CA ASN A 158 -11.08 17.90 -10.76
C ASN A 158 -11.85 19.23 -10.65
N VAL A 159 -11.29 20.18 -9.89
CA VAL A 159 -11.89 21.49 -9.61
C VAL A 159 -11.11 22.62 -10.29
N PRO A 160 -11.76 23.76 -10.61
CA PRO A 160 -11.05 24.92 -11.14
C PRO A 160 -9.87 25.35 -10.26
N GLY A 161 -8.73 25.60 -10.87
CA GLY A 161 -7.50 26.01 -10.18
C GLY A 161 -6.62 24.86 -9.67
N ALA A 162 -7.05 23.60 -9.77
CA ALA A 162 -6.21 22.45 -9.42
C ALA A 162 -4.99 22.34 -10.36
N ALA A 163 -3.81 22.10 -9.79
CA ALA A 163 -2.59 21.85 -10.56
C ALA A 163 -2.68 20.49 -11.28
N ARG A 164 -1.96 20.33 -12.40
CA ARG A 164 -1.89 19.03 -13.09
C ARG A 164 -1.00 18.09 -12.31
N LEU A 165 -1.53 16.92 -11.93
CA LEU A 165 -0.79 15.90 -11.19
C LEU A 165 0.52 15.54 -11.92
N GLU A 166 0.45 15.44 -13.24
CA GLU A 166 1.56 15.07 -14.12
C GLU A 166 2.71 16.09 -14.11
N GLN A 167 2.45 17.32 -13.66
CA GLN A 167 3.40 18.43 -13.63
C GLN A 167 3.70 18.90 -12.21
N THR A 168 3.17 18.21 -11.19
CA THR A 168 3.27 18.63 -9.80
C THR A 168 4.30 17.78 -9.06
N ALA A 169 5.25 18.43 -8.40
CA ALA A 169 6.10 17.78 -7.41
C ALA A 169 5.29 17.51 -6.13
N LEU A 170 5.03 16.24 -5.85
CA LEU A 170 4.30 15.83 -4.66
C LEU A 170 5.23 15.86 -3.44
N PRO A 171 4.75 16.28 -2.26
CA PRO A 171 5.54 16.19 -1.03
C PRO A 171 5.84 14.73 -0.68
N LYS A 172 7.06 14.47 -0.18
CA LYS A 172 7.47 13.11 0.22
C LYS A 172 6.64 12.58 1.39
N ASN A 173 6.43 13.39 2.44
CA ASN A 173 5.59 13.01 3.58
C ASN A 173 4.21 13.63 3.36
N CYS A 174 3.27 12.87 2.80
CA CYS A 174 1.97 13.44 2.43
C CYS A 174 0.80 12.51 2.67
N LEU A 175 -0.37 13.13 2.81
CA LEU A 175 -1.67 12.48 2.82
C LEU A 175 -2.41 12.87 1.54
N LEU A 176 -2.60 11.91 0.64
CA LEU A 176 -3.47 12.07 -0.52
C LEU A 176 -4.93 11.88 -0.08
N VAL A 177 -5.77 12.90 -0.30
CA VAL A 177 -7.20 12.86 0.06
C VAL A 177 -8.05 12.82 -1.21
N PHE A 178 -8.90 11.80 -1.32
CA PHE A 178 -9.83 11.62 -2.43
C PHE A 178 -11.25 11.95 -1.96
N GLY A 179 -11.89 12.90 -2.64
CA GLY A 179 -13.29 13.24 -2.37
C GLY A 179 -14.26 12.15 -2.83
N GLN A 180 -15.46 12.15 -2.27
CA GLN A 180 -16.52 11.25 -2.70
C GLN A 180 -16.96 11.50 -4.17
N GLU A 181 -17.36 10.44 -4.89
CA GLU A 181 -18.16 10.56 -6.11
C GLU A 181 -19.44 11.38 -5.81
N GLY A 182 -19.60 12.53 -6.46
CA GLY A 182 -20.71 13.46 -6.22
C GLY A 182 -20.23 14.90 -5.98
N PRO A 183 -20.47 15.52 -4.80
CA PRO A 183 -20.16 16.93 -4.55
C PRO A 183 -18.65 17.28 -4.58
N GLY A 184 -17.76 16.30 -4.72
CA GLY A 184 -16.31 16.47 -4.69
C GLY A 184 -15.77 16.49 -3.26
N ILE A 185 -14.54 16.94 -3.10
CA ILE A 185 -13.92 17.13 -1.79
C ILE A 185 -14.70 18.17 -0.97
N THR A 186 -14.95 17.87 0.31
CA THR A 186 -15.60 18.80 1.27
C THR A 186 -14.86 20.14 1.36
N ASP A 187 -15.57 21.25 1.57
CA ASP A 187 -14.98 22.59 1.66
C ASP A 187 -13.88 22.68 2.74
N ASP A 188 -14.04 21.94 3.84
CA ASP A 188 -13.06 21.83 4.92
C ASP A 188 -11.72 21.23 4.43
N THR A 189 -11.78 20.19 3.59
CA THR A 189 -10.58 19.59 3.02
C THR A 189 -9.94 20.50 1.98
N ARG A 190 -10.75 21.16 1.14
CA ARG A 190 -10.23 22.10 0.13
C ARG A 190 -9.49 23.27 0.77
N THR A 191 -9.98 23.75 1.90
CA THR A 191 -9.37 24.87 2.64
C THR A 191 -8.10 24.47 3.38
N THR A 192 -8.00 23.20 3.79
CA THR A 192 -6.87 22.69 4.59
C THR A 192 -5.75 22.08 3.73
N ALA A 193 -6.05 21.65 2.51
CA ALA A 193 -5.07 21.07 1.61
C ALA A 193 -4.01 22.11 1.21
N ALA A 194 -2.74 21.74 1.33
CA ALA A 194 -1.63 22.58 0.89
C ALA A 194 -1.59 22.74 -0.64
N ILE A 195 -2.07 21.72 -1.35
CA ILE A 195 -2.20 21.73 -2.80
C ILE A 195 -3.39 20.86 -3.22
N THR A 196 -4.10 21.31 -4.25
CA THR A 196 -5.10 20.51 -4.96
C THR A 196 -4.57 20.14 -6.34
N VAL A 197 -4.58 18.85 -6.67
CA VAL A 197 -4.14 18.32 -7.96
C VAL A 197 -5.29 17.65 -8.69
N SER A 198 -5.26 17.71 -10.02
CA SER A 198 -6.19 17.03 -10.92
C SER A 198 -5.42 16.16 -11.91
N ILE A 199 -5.99 15.00 -12.24
CA ILE A 199 -5.47 14.13 -13.31
C ILE A 199 -5.94 14.71 -14.65
N ALA A 200 -5.05 14.79 -15.64
CA ALA A 200 -5.40 15.25 -16.97
C ALA A 200 -6.43 14.30 -17.61
N GLN A 201 -7.51 14.88 -18.15
CA GLN A 201 -8.59 14.14 -18.81
C GLN A 201 -8.82 14.72 -20.20
N PHE A 202 -8.99 13.84 -21.19
CA PHE A 202 -9.17 14.20 -22.60
C PHE A 202 -10.48 13.66 -23.20
N GLY A 203 -11.25 12.91 -22.40
CA GLY A 203 -12.53 12.32 -22.80
C GLY A 203 -13.73 13.19 -22.44
N SER A 204 -14.93 12.65 -22.65
CA SER A 204 -16.22 13.33 -22.39
C SER A 204 -16.78 13.14 -20.98
N THR A 205 -16.17 12.28 -20.15
CA THR A 205 -16.60 12.09 -18.76
C THR A 205 -16.24 13.30 -17.90
N ARG A 206 -17.02 13.52 -16.84
CA ARG A 206 -16.75 14.57 -15.85
C ARG A 206 -15.63 14.20 -14.88
N SER A 207 -15.43 12.90 -14.65
CA SER A 207 -14.46 12.39 -13.69
C SER A 207 -13.98 10.98 -14.01
N ILE A 208 -12.85 10.62 -13.41
CA ILE A 208 -12.30 9.26 -13.31
C ILE A 208 -12.92 8.59 -12.07
N ASN A 209 -13.10 7.27 -12.11
CA ASN A 209 -13.48 6.49 -10.93
C ASN A 209 -12.51 6.75 -9.76
N ALA A 210 -13.01 6.90 -8.53
CA ALA A 210 -12.18 7.30 -7.39
C ALA A 210 -11.07 6.28 -7.06
N GLY A 211 -11.34 4.97 -7.19
CA GLY A 211 -10.33 3.93 -6.98
C GLY A 211 -9.22 3.97 -8.03
N VAL A 212 -9.56 4.26 -9.29
CA VAL A 212 -8.59 4.46 -10.38
C VAL A 212 -7.78 5.73 -10.15
N ALA A 213 -8.43 6.84 -9.79
CA ALA A 213 -7.75 8.09 -9.48
C ALA A 213 -6.74 7.92 -8.32
N ALA A 214 -7.13 7.17 -7.29
CA ALA A 214 -6.24 6.82 -6.20
C ALA A 214 -5.02 6.02 -6.64
N GLY A 215 -5.21 5.04 -7.52
CA GLY A 215 -4.09 4.29 -8.12
C GLY A 215 -3.13 5.19 -8.90
N ILE A 216 -3.66 6.08 -9.75
CA ILE A 216 -2.85 7.02 -10.55
C ILE A 216 -2.05 7.96 -9.64
N ALA A 217 -2.70 8.56 -8.63
CA ALA A 217 -2.05 9.49 -7.73
C ALA A 217 -0.99 8.82 -6.83
N MET A 218 -1.27 7.62 -6.31
CA MET A 218 -0.27 6.83 -5.59
C MET A 218 0.92 6.48 -6.51
N HIS A 219 0.67 6.02 -7.73
CA HIS A 219 1.73 5.69 -8.68
C HIS A 219 2.56 6.92 -9.07
N ALA A 220 1.94 8.09 -9.23
CA ALA A 220 2.64 9.35 -9.48
C ALA A 220 3.60 9.69 -8.33
N TRP A 221 3.18 9.49 -7.08
CA TRP A 221 4.06 9.63 -5.92
C TRP A 221 5.20 8.61 -5.92
N ILE A 222 4.90 7.33 -6.20
CA ILE A 222 5.92 6.27 -6.29
C ILE A 222 6.96 6.59 -7.37
N SER A 223 6.53 7.11 -8.51
CA SER A 223 7.43 7.50 -9.60
C SER A 223 8.39 8.63 -9.20
N GLN A 224 8.02 9.47 -8.22
CA GLN A 224 8.83 10.59 -7.74
C GLN A 224 9.73 10.21 -6.54
N HIS A 225 9.25 9.32 -5.66
CA HIS A 225 9.88 9.09 -4.34
C HIS A 225 10.18 7.62 -4.01
N GLY A 226 9.63 6.69 -4.78
CA GLY A 226 9.82 5.26 -4.57
C GLY A 226 11.24 4.81 -4.94
N ASP A 227 11.82 3.97 -4.10
CA ASP A 227 13.07 3.28 -4.43
C ASP A 227 12.75 2.04 -5.27
N LEU A 228 12.81 2.21 -6.59
CA LEU A 228 12.45 1.16 -7.55
C LEU A 228 13.39 -0.06 -7.48
N SER A 229 14.58 0.07 -6.90
CA SER A 229 15.48 -1.07 -6.68
C SER A 229 14.95 -2.06 -5.64
N ARG A 230 13.94 -1.66 -4.87
CA ARG A 230 13.28 -2.48 -3.85
C ARG A 230 11.91 -3.01 -4.31
N ALA A 231 11.53 -2.76 -5.57
CA ALA A 231 10.34 -3.35 -6.16
C ALA A 231 10.57 -4.84 -6.43
N TRP A 232 9.51 -5.62 -6.30
CA TRP A 232 9.44 -7.03 -6.69
C TRP A 232 8.76 -7.20 -8.03
#